data_AF-F8AI53-F1
#
_entry.id   AF-F8AI53-F1
#
_cell.length_a   1.000
_cell.length_b   1.000
_cell.length_c   1.000
_cell.angle_alpha   90.00
_cell.angle_beta   90.00
_cell.angle_gamma   90.00
#
_symmetry.space_group_name_H-M   'P 1'
#
loop_
_entity.id
_entity.type
_entity.pdbx_description
1 polymer ?
#
loop_
_entity_poly.entity_id
_entity_poly.type
_entity_poly.pdbx_seq_one_letter_code
_entity_poly.pdbx_strand_id
1 'polypeptide(L)'
;MENITTPKERRDSLVLAGMTRDGKIEFVKVYALTKELALTVLDDFFSENELHPSDFVLIHEGYEDVSGKEVISTRTEEELSAMLARLGLKLVSNGLLYLDDVDRLYQITAVSRRFLERMRKLREGTEVEEVVTLNFDHIELPEKYARRLQLLALREDAMVLNAVELDLPSLLRKVVEGRVLIPRFVEKDEVIIRVFDEEIHEVLGSHFDKVVVKPPIVHWDAHVDDVDDFSFKKIEEKIYSAPLFLKASGGFLILTEPPRELVRMLLKIKRRGEIKVRLNNVLMRIPLDFTLVIDTKEPGRYSGLKFPVRINLPPLDEETFSKLLSERLGITVSGDAMKVFPEEFRTFLGVEIIENLWKKLVGRGRKADLELLKEVANIVTGGV
;
A
#
# COMPACT_ATOMS: atom_id res chain seq x y z
N MET A 1 -29.56 13.49 35.57
CA MET A 1 -28.67 12.71 34.70
C MET A 1 -27.36 12.54 35.43
N GLU A 2 -26.78 11.34 35.36
CA GLU A 2 -25.54 11.01 36.09
C GLU A 2 -24.33 11.68 35.44
N ASN A 3 -23.40 12.16 36.26
CA ASN A 3 -22.23 12.95 35.87
C ASN A 3 -21.36 12.21 34.83
N ILE A 4 -21.23 12.78 33.62
CA ILE A 4 -20.52 12.17 32.50
C ILE A 4 -19.02 12.16 32.70
N THR A 5 -18.47 13.02 33.58
CA THR A 5 -17.04 13.08 33.90
C THR A 5 -16.56 12.06 34.94
N THR A 6 -17.47 11.37 35.64
CA THR A 6 -17.09 10.39 36.67
C THR A 6 -16.68 9.06 36.04
N PRO A 7 -15.44 8.57 36.27
CA PRO A 7 -14.99 7.26 35.78
C PRO A 7 -15.86 6.13 36.32
N LYS A 8 -16.48 5.35 35.43
CA LYS A 8 -17.25 4.15 35.78
C LYS A 8 -17.26 3.12 34.64
N GLU A 9 -17.69 1.91 34.96
CA GLU A 9 -17.97 0.90 33.94
C GLU A 9 -19.23 1.28 33.16
N ARG A 10 -19.20 1.12 31.84
CA ARG A 10 -20.25 1.53 30.91
C ARG A 10 -20.43 0.45 29.84
N ARG A 11 -21.62 0.43 29.21
CA ARG A 11 -21.97 -0.51 28.12
C ARG A 11 -22.55 0.19 26.89
N ASP A 12 -22.77 1.49 26.98
CA ASP A 12 -23.53 2.27 26.02
C ASP A 12 -22.67 3.37 25.38
N SER A 13 -21.82 4.02 26.16
CA SER A 13 -20.96 5.12 25.70
C SER A 13 -19.69 5.33 26.52
N LEU A 14 -18.69 5.98 25.93
CA LEU A 14 -17.43 6.37 26.56
C LEU A 14 -16.93 7.67 25.96
N VAL A 15 -16.39 8.56 26.80
CA VAL A 15 -15.65 9.74 26.38
C VAL A 15 -14.18 9.58 26.75
N LEU A 16 -13.33 9.81 25.76
CA LEU A 16 -11.88 9.90 25.85
C LEU A 16 -11.48 11.34 25.60
N ALA A 17 -10.88 11.99 26.59
CA ALA A 17 -10.44 13.38 26.48
C ALA A 17 -8.91 13.48 26.57
N GLY A 18 -8.30 14.26 25.68
CA GLY A 18 -6.90 14.64 25.77
C GLY A 18 -6.77 15.98 26.47
N MET A 19 -6.08 15.99 27.61
CA MET A 19 -5.90 17.18 28.45
C MET A 19 -4.43 17.58 28.62
N THR A 20 -4.17 18.87 28.66
CA THR A 20 -2.83 19.40 28.97
C THR A 20 -2.50 19.23 30.47
N ARG A 21 -1.26 19.52 30.87
CA ARG A 21 -0.83 19.47 32.28
C ARG A 21 -1.57 20.47 33.19
N ASP A 22 -2.03 21.58 32.62
CA ASP A 22 -2.88 22.60 33.25
C ASP A 22 -4.37 22.24 33.23
N GLY A 23 -4.73 21.04 32.78
CA GLY A 23 -6.10 20.52 32.84
C GLY A 23 -6.99 20.96 31.68
N LYS A 24 -6.45 21.66 30.68
CA LYS A 24 -7.22 22.12 29.53
C LYS A 24 -7.50 20.97 28.57
N ILE A 25 -8.77 20.77 28.23
CA ILE A 25 -9.20 19.77 27.24
C ILE A 25 -8.97 20.31 25.83
N GLU A 26 -8.28 19.51 25.01
CA GLU A 26 -7.90 19.90 23.64
C GLU A 26 -8.27 18.87 22.59
N PHE A 27 -8.63 17.66 23.01
CA PHE A 27 -9.11 16.54 22.21
C PHE A 27 -10.26 15.86 22.94
N VAL A 28 -11.31 15.47 22.21
CA VAL A 28 -12.45 14.71 22.71
C VAL A 28 -12.80 13.64 21.67
N LYS A 29 -12.87 12.38 22.10
CA LYS A 29 -13.37 11.25 21.31
C LYS A 29 -14.50 10.59 22.08
N VAL A 30 -15.65 10.46 21.46
CA VAL A 30 -16.83 9.79 22.01
C VAL A 30 -17.03 8.50 21.25
N TYR A 31 -17.26 7.42 21.98
CA TYR A 31 -17.78 6.15 21.49
C TYR A 31 -19.18 5.95 22.04
N ALA A 32 -20.12 5.49 21.21
CA ALA A 32 -21.47 5.16 21.63
C ALA A 32 -22.12 4.11 20.72
N LEU A 33 -23.15 3.42 21.22
CA LEU A 33 -23.91 2.44 20.43
C LEU A 33 -24.62 3.06 19.22
N THR A 34 -25.03 4.33 19.30
CA THR A 34 -25.73 5.03 18.21
C THR A 34 -25.21 6.45 18.03
N LYS A 35 -25.51 7.04 16.86
CA LYS A 35 -25.19 8.44 16.56
C LYS A 35 -25.84 9.40 17.53
N GLU A 36 -27.12 9.20 17.82
CA GLU A 36 -27.90 10.06 18.71
C GLU A 36 -27.28 10.07 20.11
N LEU A 37 -26.90 8.88 20.60
CA LEU A 37 -26.25 8.74 21.89
C LEU A 37 -24.87 9.42 21.90
N ALA A 38 -24.07 9.27 20.84
CA ALA A 38 -22.77 9.93 20.74
C ALA A 38 -22.88 11.47 20.78
N LEU A 39 -23.88 12.03 20.09
CA LEU A 39 -24.13 13.47 20.08
C LEU A 39 -24.58 13.97 21.45
N THR A 40 -25.53 13.28 22.09
CA THR A 40 -25.97 13.62 23.45
C THR A 40 -24.81 13.58 24.44
N VAL A 41 -23.98 12.52 24.38
CA VAL A 41 -22.81 12.36 25.25
C VAL A 41 -21.77 13.46 25.01
N LEU A 42 -21.57 13.88 23.76
CA LEU A 42 -20.66 14.98 23.44
C LEU A 42 -21.17 16.32 23.97
N ASP A 43 -22.45 16.62 23.77
CA ASP A 43 -23.08 17.86 24.24
C ASP A 43 -23.10 17.95 25.77
N ASP A 44 -23.40 16.82 26.44
CA ASP A 44 -23.33 16.69 27.90
C ASP A 44 -21.89 16.91 28.38
N PHE A 45 -20.91 16.29 27.72
CA PHE A 45 -19.50 16.47 28.06
C PHE A 45 -19.04 17.92 27.91
N PHE A 46 -19.43 18.61 26.84
CA PHE A 46 -19.11 20.02 26.66
C PHE A 46 -19.76 20.90 27.73
N SER A 47 -21.04 20.64 28.03
CA SER A 47 -21.78 21.39 29.05
C SER A 47 -21.17 21.21 30.44
N GLU A 48 -20.84 19.97 30.84
CA GLU A 48 -20.26 19.67 32.16
C GLU A 48 -18.84 20.23 32.35
N ASN A 49 -18.07 20.39 31.27
CA ASN A 49 -16.70 20.89 31.32
C ASN A 49 -16.59 22.38 30.95
N GLU A 50 -17.71 23.10 30.86
CA GLU A 50 -17.78 24.51 30.46
C GLU A 50 -17.07 24.80 29.13
N LEU A 51 -17.13 23.84 28.20
CA LEU A 51 -16.53 23.94 26.87
C LEU A 51 -17.55 24.48 25.88
N HIS A 52 -17.17 25.48 25.09
CA HIS A 52 -18.04 25.98 24.04
C HIS A 52 -17.86 25.14 22.76
N PRO A 53 -18.93 24.56 22.17
CA PRO A 53 -18.82 23.69 20.99
C PRO A 53 -18.08 24.34 19.81
N SER A 54 -18.22 25.66 19.62
CA SER A 54 -17.54 26.38 18.53
C SER A 54 -16.02 26.40 18.61
N ASP A 55 -15.46 26.18 19.81
CA ASP A 55 -14.02 26.14 20.04
C ASP A 55 -13.39 24.82 19.58
N PHE A 56 -14.24 23.83 19.30
CA PHE A 56 -13.88 22.53 18.79
C PHE A 56 -14.25 22.40 17.32
N VAL A 57 -13.46 21.60 16.62
CA VAL A 57 -13.63 21.23 15.23
C VAL A 57 -13.82 19.73 15.20
N LEU A 58 -14.95 19.28 14.64
CA LEU A 58 -15.19 17.89 14.38
C LEU A 58 -14.26 17.43 13.25
N ILE A 59 -13.48 16.39 13.51
CA ILE A 59 -12.42 15.87 12.61
C ILE A 59 -12.71 14.45 12.16
N HIS A 60 -13.61 13.74 12.85
CA HIS A 60 -13.99 12.40 12.49
C HIS A 60 -15.36 12.08 13.08
N GLU A 61 -16.26 11.47 12.32
CA GLU A 61 -17.47 10.83 12.82
C GLU A 61 -17.84 9.61 11.97
N GLY A 62 -18.57 8.64 12.54
CA GLY A 62 -19.05 7.46 11.83
C GLY A 62 -18.99 6.19 12.66
N TYR A 63 -19.26 5.04 12.05
CA TYR A 63 -19.14 3.76 12.73
C TYR A 63 -17.70 3.22 12.65
N GLU A 64 -17.12 2.88 13.80
CA GLU A 64 -15.86 2.15 13.96
C GLU A 64 -16.16 0.65 14.09
N ASP A 65 -15.42 -0.18 13.35
CA ASP A 65 -15.39 -1.62 13.60
C ASP A 65 -14.57 -1.89 14.87
N VAL A 66 -15.21 -2.52 15.84
CA VAL A 66 -14.63 -2.90 17.12
C VAL A 66 -14.66 -4.42 17.32
N SER A 67 -14.92 -5.17 16.26
CA SER A 67 -14.94 -6.64 16.27
C SER A 67 -13.62 -7.18 16.85
N GLY A 68 -13.75 -8.07 17.84
CA GLY A 68 -12.60 -8.66 18.53
C GLY A 68 -11.96 -7.79 19.63
N LYS A 69 -12.47 -6.57 19.87
CA LYS A 69 -12.12 -5.79 21.08
C LYS A 69 -13.08 -6.16 22.21
N GLU A 70 -12.54 -6.51 23.38
CA GLU A 70 -13.37 -6.77 24.57
C GLU A 70 -13.82 -5.47 25.26
N VAL A 71 -12.98 -4.43 25.21
CA VAL A 71 -13.18 -3.22 26.02
C VAL A 71 -12.47 -1.98 25.44
N ILE A 72 -13.08 -0.81 25.58
CA ILE A 72 -12.47 0.50 25.30
C ILE A 72 -12.17 1.25 26.60
N SER A 73 -10.92 1.68 26.76
CA SER A 73 -10.43 2.43 27.91
C SER A 73 -9.15 3.18 27.54
N THR A 74 -8.65 4.04 28.42
CA THR A 74 -7.31 4.65 28.25
C THR A 74 -6.18 3.64 28.10
N ARG A 75 -6.33 2.43 28.65
CA ARG A 75 -5.34 1.35 28.55
C ARG A 75 -5.42 0.60 27.24
N THR A 76 -6.62 0.37 26.71
CA THR A 76 -6.79 -0.34 25.44
C THR A 76 -6.60 0.59 24.23
N GLU A 77 -6.71 1.89 24.44
CA GLU A 77 -6.41 2.92 23.45
C GLU A 77 -4.93 3.38 23.52
N GLU A 78 -4.00 2.42 23.48
CA GLU A 78 -2.55 2.68 23.63
C GLU A 78 -2.02 3.61 22.54
N GLU A 79 -2.45 3.41 21.29
CA GLU A 79 -2.02 4.23 20.14
C GLU A 79 -2.46 5.69 20.30
N LEU A 80 -3.74 5.90 20.66
CA LEU A 80 -4.29 7.22 20.92
C LEU A 80 -3.59 7.90 22.10
N SER A 81 -3.32 7.14 23.17
CA SER A 81 -2.62 7.62 24.36
C SER A 81 -1.18 8.07 24.02
N ALA A 82 -0.44 7.25 23.28
CA ALA A 82 0.91 7.56 22.82
C ALA A 82 0.93 8.78 21.89
N MET A 83 -0.06 8.90 20.99
CA MET A 83 -0.20 10.06 20.11
C MET A 83 -0.40 11.35 20.90
N LEU A 84 -1.35 11.36 21.83
CA LEU A 84 -1.66 12.54 22.65
C LEU A 84 -0.48 12.91 23.55
N ALA A 85 0.23 11.93 24.11
CA ALA A 85 1.41 12.15 24.94
C ALA A 85 2.52 12.93 24.21
N ARG A 86 2.77 12.63 22.93
CA ARG A 86 3.74 13.37 22.11
C ARG A 86 3.37 14.84 21.92
N LEU A 87 2.07 15.14 21.96
CA LEU A 87 1.54 16.49 21.83
C LEU A 87 1.42 17.20 23.19
N GLY A 88 2.00 16.61 24.24
CA GLY A 88 1.96 17.14 25.61
C GLY A 88 0.60 16.96 26.30
N LEU A 89 -0.27 16.11 25.74
CA LEU A 89 -1.58 15.79 26.29
C LEU A 89 -1.57 14.45 27.01
N LYS A 90 -2.29 14.38 28.12
CA LYS A 90 -2.62 13.15 28.82
C LYS A 90 -4.00 12.70 28.36
N LEU A 91 -4.11 11.46 27.88
CA LEU A 91 -5.41 10.86 27.63
C LEU A 91 -6.07 10.47 28.95
N VAL A 92 -7.34 10.83 29.09
CA VAL A 92 -8.20 10.39 30.18
C VAL A 92 -9.49 9.84 29.60
N SER A 93 -10.13 8.93 30.32
CA SER A 93 -11.46 8.42 29.98
C SER A 93 -12.44 8.76 31.09
N ASN A 94 -13.72 8.84 30.75
CA ASN A 94 -14.79 8.88 31.72
C ASN A 94 -15.23 7.48 32.21
N GLY A 95 -14.40 6.47 31.98
CA GLY A 95 -14.76 5.10 32.32
C GLY A 95 -14.06 4.03 31.51
N LEU A 96 -14.70 2.87 31.51
CA LEU A 96 -14.32 1.69 30.77
C LEU A 96 -15.59 1.15 30.10
N LEU A 97 -15.53 0.98 28.78
CA LEU A 97 -16.68 0.57 27.96
C LEU A 97 -16.52 -0.89 27.54
N TYR A 98 -17.36 -1.75 28.08
CA TYR A 98 -17.43 -3.14 27.68
C TYR A 98 -18.17 -3.28 26.36
N LEU A 99 -17.61 -4.07 25.45
CA LEU A 99 -18.12 -4.22 24.11
C LEU A 99 -18.98 -5.49 23.94
N ASP A 100 -18.85 -6.49 24.81
CA ASP A 100 -19.61 -7.75 24.73
C ASP A 100 -19.71 -8.28 23.26
N ASP A 101 -20.92 -8.37 22.69
CA ASP A 101 -21.18 -8.81 21.31
C ASP A 101 -21.32 -7.64 20.30
N VAL A 102 -20.80 -6.45 20.62
CA VAL A 102 -20.88 -5.26 19.77
C VAL A 102 -19.72 -5.27 18.77
N ASP A 103 -20.05 -5.48 17.50
CA ASP A 103 -19.06 -5.44 16.41
C ASP A 103 -18.76 -4.01 15.93
N ARG A 104 -19.67 -3.06 16.18
CA ARG A 104 -19.56 -1.68 15.69
C ARG A 104 -20.07 -0.65 16.68
N LEU A 105 -19.34 0.45 16.83
CA LEU A 105 -19.73 1.61 17.63
C LEU A 105 -19.72 2.87 16.79
N TYR A 106 -20.67 3.78 17.03
CA TYR A 106 -20.58 5.13 16.51
C TYR A 106 -19.50 5.90 17.27
N GLN A 107 -18.69 6.67 16.56
CA GLN A 107 -17.68 7.53 17.13
C GLN A 107 -17.82 8.96 16.65
N ILE A 108 -17.44 9.91 17.52
CA ILE A 108 -17.25 11.32 17.18
C ILE A 108 -15.92 11.76 17.76
N THR A 109 -15.06 12.38 16.96
CA THR A 109 -13.82 12.99 17.41
C THR A 109 -13.84 14.48 17.11
N ALA A 110 -13.56 15.28 18.15
CA ALA A 110 -13.48 16.73 18.10
C ALA A 110 -12.16 17.22 18.72
N VAL A 111 -11.56 18.24 18.13
CA VAL A 111 -10.32 18.87 18.63
C VAL A 111 -10.46 20.37 18.73
N SER A 112 -9.84 20.97 19.75
CA SER A 112 -9.83 22.42 19.88
C SER A 112 -9.12 23.07 18.68
N ARG A 113 -9.61 24.22 18.21
CA ARG A 113 -9.01 24.97 17.08
C ARG A 113 -7.52 25.26 17.31
N ARG A 114 -7.15 25.64 18.53
CA ARG A 114 -5.76 25.91 18.93
C ARG A 114 -4.87 24.66 18.87
N PHE A 115 -5.42 23.50 19.23
CA PHE A 115 -4.71 22.23 19.09
C PHE A 115 -4.55 21.83 17.64
N LEU A 116 -5.60 22.00 16.83
CA LEU A 116 -5.54 21.79 15.38
C LEU A 116 -4.46 22.66 14.72
N GLU A 117 -4.34 23.93 15.11
CA GLU A 117 -3.28 24.83 14.65
C GLU A 117 -1.88 24.40 15.11
N ARG A 118 -1.72 23.96 16.37
CA ARG A 118 -0.44 23.43 16.85
C ARG A 118 -0.05 22.13 16.16
N MET A 119 -1.00 21.23 15.93
CA MET A 119 -0.78 20.03 15.13
C MET A 119 -0.34 20.42 13.72
N ARG A 120 -0.99 21.40 13.08
CA ARG A 120 -0.57 21.92 11.78
C ARG A 120 0.85 22.51 11.77
N LYS A 121 1.30 23.12 12.87
CA LYS A 121 2.67 23.66 13.01
C LYS A 121 3.70 22.57 13.36
N LEU A 122 3.33 21.56 14.16
CA LEU A 122 4.18 20.40 14.47
C LEU A 122 4.40 19.49 13.25
N ARG A 123 3.52 19.58 12.24
CA ARG A 123 3.67 18.92 10.93
C ARG A 123 4.85 19.40 10.11
N GLU A 124 5.45 20.55 10.42
CA GLU A 124 6.71 20.98 9.78
C GLU A 124 7.96 20.31 10.42
N GLY A 125 7.82 19.60 11.55
CA GLY A 125 8.97 19.14 12.35
C GLY A 125 9.00 17.67 12.76
N THR A 126 8.08 16.83 12.26
CA THR A 126 8.15 15.37 12.50
C THR A 126 8.30 14.66 11.16
N GLU A 127 9.48 14.77 10.56
CA GLU A 127 9.85 13.94 9.41
C GLU A 127 9.92 12.49 9.90
N VAL A 128 8.87 11.71 9.63
CA VAL A 128 9.06 10.28 9.48
C VAL A 128 10.00 10.17 8.29
N GLU A 129 11.27 9.88 8.54
CA GLU A 129 12.25 9.72 7.47
C GLU A 129 11.76 8.58 6.57
N GLU A 130 11.32 8.97 5.38
CA GLU A 130 10.91 8.05 4.34
C GLU A 130 12.17 7.43 3.77
N VAL A 131 12.30 6.13 3.97
CA VAL A 131 13.43 5.36 3.49
C VAL A 131 12.86 4.31 2.57
N VAL A 132 13.35 4.27 1.34
CA VAL A 132 13.02 3.23 0.37
C VAL A 132 14.34 2.69 -0.16
N THR A 133 14.58 1.41 0.06
CA THR A 133 15.81 0.74 -0.39
C THR A 133 15.47 -0.57 -1.08
N LEU A 134 16.36 -1.05 -1.94
CA LEU A 134 16.24 -2.36 -2.57
C LEU A 134 17.37 -3.25 -2.04
N ASN A 135 16.99 -4.38 -1.46
CA ASN A 135 17.89 -5.38 -0.90
C ASN A 135 17.73 -6.72 -1.65
N PHE A 136 18.79 -7.14 -2.35
CA PHE A 136 18.81 -8.37 -3.14
C PHE A 136 19.55 -9.53 -2.47
N ASP A 137 20.07 -9.36 -1.24
CA ASP A 137 20.98 -10.31 -0.60
C ASP A 137 20.35 -11.69 -0.34
N HIS A 138 19.03 -11.75 -0.21
CA HIS A 138 18.26 -12.95 0.10
C HIS A 138 17.43 -13.48 -1.07
N ILE A 139 17.72 -13.05 -2.30
CA ILE A 139 17.02 -13.51 -3.50
C ILE A 139 17.93 -14.36 -4.37
N GLU A 140 17.37 -15.48 -4.87
CA GLU A 140 17.95 -16.29 -5.94
C GLU A 140 17.88 -15.56 -7.29
N LEU A 141 18.62 -14.46 -7.44
CA LEU A 141 18.72 -13.69 -8.67
C LEU A 141 20.19 -13.57 -9.09
N PRO A 142 20.57 -13.93 -10.33
CA PRO A 142 21.93 -13.74 -10.81
C PRO A 142 22.37 -12.26 -10.69
N GLU A 143 23.59 -12.05 -10.21
CA GLU A 143 24.11 -10.73 -9.83
C GLU A 143 23.99 -9.69 -10.96
N LYS A 144 24.16 -10.12 -12.22
CA LYS A 144 24.01 -9.25 -13.40
C LYS A 144 22.62 -8.62 -13.53
N TYR A 145 21.57 -9.29 -13.07
CA TYR A 145 20.20 -8.76 -13.09
C TYR A 145 19.94 -7.92 -11.85
N ALA A 146 20.39 -8.36 -10.66
CA ALA A 146 20.28 -7.58 -9.42
C ALA A 146 20.92 -6.19 -9.56
N ARG A 147 22.15 -6.11 -10.07
CA ARG A 147 22.85 -4.83 -10.32
C ARG A 147 22.09 -3.90 -11.26
N ARG A 148 21.40 -4.45 -12.26
CA ARG A 148 20.59 -3.65 -13.20
C ARG A 148 19.31 -3.14 -12.56
N LEU A 149 18.65 -3.98 -11.77
CA LEU A 149 17.43 -3.61 -11.03
C LEU A 149 17.71 -2.65 -9.87
N GLN A 150 18.94 -2.60 -9.35
CA GLN A 150 19.34 -1.60 -8.34
C GLN A 150 19.12 -0.16 -8.81
N LEU A 151 19.08 0.09 -10.12
CA LEU A 151 18.75 1.41 -10.68
C LEU A 151 17.34 1.89 -10.28
N LEU A 152 16.42 0.99 -9.92
CA LEU A 152 15.09 1.36 -9.40
C LEU A 152 15.17 2.03 -8.04
N ALA A 153 16.26 1.87 -7.29
CA ALA A 153 16.49 2.59 -6.03
C ALA A 153 16.62 4.11 -6.21
N LEU A 154 16.86 4.58 -7.44
CA LEU A 154 16.82 6.02 -7.77
C LEU A 154 15.41 6.61 -7.67
N ARG A 155 14.37 5.77 -7.63
CA ARG A 155 12.94 6.16 -7.61
C ARG A 155 12.50 7.03 -8.80
N GLU A 156 13.29 7.01 -9.88
CA GLU A 156 13.00 7.65 -11.15
C GLU A 156 12.12 6.77 -12.03
N ASP A 157 11.30 7.40 -12.90
CA ASP A 157 10.44 6.66 -13.82
C ASP A 157 11.27 5.76 -14.75
N ALA A 158 10.94 4.46 -14.77
CA ALA A 158 11.75 3.46 -15.42
C ALA A 158 10.96 2.71 -16.50
N MET A 159 11.67 2.35 -17.57
CA MET A 159 11.21 1.34 -18.52
C MET A 159 12.15 0.14 -18.43
N VAL A 160 11.60 -1.00 -18.06
CA VAL A 160 12.28 -2.29 -17.94
C VAL A 160 11.97 -3.09 -19.20
N LEU A 161 13.01 -3.37 -19.98
CA LEU A 161 12.97 -4.26 -21.13
C LEU A 161 13.19 -5.68 -20.60
N ASN A 162 12.11 -6.39 -20.33
CA ASN A 162 12.13 -7.66 -19.60
C ASN A 162 12.10 -8.87 -20.53
N ALA A 163 13.11 -8.98 -21.39
CA ALA A 163 13.26 -10.12 -22.30
C ALA A 163 13.59 -11.44 -21.57
N VAL A 164 13.99 -11.36 -20.30
CA VAL A 164 14.25 -12.51 -19.43
C VAL A 164 12.99 -13.05 -18.73
N GLU A 165 11.83 -12.41 -18.93
CA GLU A 165 10.55 -12.81 -18.33
C GLU A 165 10.60 -12.98 -16.81
N LEU A 166 11.30 -12.07 -16.13
CA LEU A 166 11.36 -12.05 -14.67
C LEU A 166 10.02 -11.51 -14.11
N ASP A 167 9.41 -12.19 -13.14
CA ASP A 167 8.26 -11.66 -12.40
C ASP A 167 8.69 -10.48 -11.52
N LEU A 168 8.74 -9.30 -12.14
CA LEU A 168 9.21 -8.07 -11.54
C LEU A 168 8.34 -7.62 -10.37
N PRO A 169 6.98 -7.66 -10.44
CA PRO A 169 6.13 -7.37 -9.29
C PRO A 169 6.42 -8.22 -8.06
N SER A 170 6.47 -9.55 -8.21
CA SER A 170 6.73 -10.46 -7.10
C SER A 170 8.13 -10.30 -6.53
N LEU A 171 9.12 -10.05 -7.40
CA LEU A 171 10.48 -9.74 -6.96
C LEU A 171 10.52 -8.45 -6.13
N LEU A 172 9.96 -7.35 -6.63
CA LEU A 172 9.99 -6.05 -5.95
C LEU A 172 9.28 -6.07 -4.60
N ARG A 173 8.19 -6.84 -4.45
CA ARG A 173 7.55 -7.05 -3.13
C ARG A 173 8.48 -7.67 -2.09
N LYS A 174 9.43 -8.50 -2.52
CA LYS A 174 10.40 -9.18 -1.64
C LYS A 174 11.62 -8.31 -1.33
N VAL A 175 12.08 -7.49 -2.29
CA VAL A 175 13.35 -6.74 -2.17
C VAL A 175 13.18 -5.29 -1.72
N VAL A 176 12.00 -4.69 -1.91
CA VAL A 176 11.77 -3.31 -1.49
C VAL A 176 11.54 -3.27 0.00
N GLU A 177 12.40 -2.54 0.68
CA GLU A 177 12.42 -2.36 2.13
C GLU A 177 12.25 -0.88 2.49
N GLY A 178 11.79 -0.65 3.71
CA GLY A 178 11.68 0.67 4.32
C GLY A 178 10.25 1.06 4.62
N ARG A 179 9.97 2.36 4.61
CA ARG A 179 8.68 2.94 5.01
C ARG A 179 8.41 4.25 4.31
N VAL A 180 7.13 4.50 4.03
CA VAL A 180 6.64 5.76 3.47
C VAL A 180 5.37 6.20 4.18
N LEU A 181 5.07 7.50 4.09
CA LEU A 181 3.97 8.11 4.81
C LEU A 181 2.89 8.58 3.83
N ILE A 182 1.82 7.78 3.69
CA ILE A 182 0.73 8.09 2.76
C ILE A 182 -0.49 8.67 3.49
N PRO A 183 -1.27 9.56 2.87
CA PRO A 183 -2.54 10.01 3.44
C PRO A 183 -3.57 8.87 3.48
N ARG A 184 -4.38 8.79 4.54
CA ARG A 184 -5.57 7.91 4.57
C ARG A 184 -6.59 8.38 3.54
N PHE A 185 -6.83 9.68 3.54
CA PHE A 185 -7.74 10.37 2.65
C PHE A 185 -7.21 11.75 2.25
N VAL A 186 -7.68 12.22 1.10
CA VAL A 186 -7.54 13.62 0.69
C VAL A 186 -8.93 14.24 0.75
N GLU A 187 -9.10 15.26 1.57
CA GLU A 187 -10.39 15.91 1.79
C GLU A 187 -10.38 17.38 1.35
N LYS A 188 -11.46 17.80 0.69
CA LYS A 188 -11.73 19.21 0.43
C LYS A 188 -13.23 19.45 0.28
N ASP A 189 -13.76 20.46 0.97
CA ASP A 189 -15.17 20.89 0.87
C ASP A 189 -16.13 19.70 0.99
N GLU A 190 -15.92 18.83 1.99
CA GLU A 190 -16.67 17.59 2.28
C GLU A 190 -16.52 16.46 1.24
N VAL A 191 -15.72 16.65 0.19
CA VAL A 191 -15.36 15.58 -0.76
C VAL A 191 -14.13 14.85 -0.25
N ILE A 192 -14.26 13.53 -0.08
CA ILE A 192 -13.23 12.63 0.45
C ILE A 192 -12.75 11.70 -0.66
N ILE A 193 -11.44 11.62 -0.83
CA ILE A 193 -10.77 10.63 -1.69
C ILE A 193 -10.00 9.68 -0.79
N ARG A 194 -10.42 8.42 -0.71
CA ARG A 194 -9.71 7.36 0.02
C ARG A 194 -8.48 6.92 -0.78
N VAL A 195 -7.30 7.16 -0.22
CA VAL A 195 -6.00 6.77 -0.82
C VAL A 195 -5.50 5.47 -0.20
N PHE A 196 -5.60 5.34 1.13
CA PHE A 196 -5.25 4.10 1.81
C PHE A 196 -6.25 2.98 1.51
N ASP A 197 -5.69 1.81 1.21
CA ASP A 197 -6.39 0.60 0.81
C ASP A 197 -5.69 -0.61 1.44
N GLU A 198 -6.42 -1.38 2.24
CA GLU A 198 -5.89 -2.49 3.02
C GLU A 198 -5.48 -3.68 2.15
N GLU A 199 -6.02 -3.80 0.93
CA GLU A 199 -5.63 -4.85 -0.01
C GLU A 199 -4.29 -4.55 -0.68
N ILE A 200 -3.91 -3.27 -0.74
CA ILE A 200 -2.71 -2.79 -1.44
C ILE A 200 -1.58 -2.42 -0.47
N HIS A 201 -1.93 -1.88 0.70
CA HIS A 201 -0.97 -1.29 1.62
C HIS A 201 -0.74 -2.14 2.86
N GLU A 202 0.52 -2.50 3.09
CA GLU A 202 0.97 -3.17 4.30
C GLU A 202 1.27 -2.12 5.39
N VAL A 203 0.51 -2.12 6.48
CA VAL A 203 0.61 -1.13 7.56
C VAL A 203 1.77 -1.46 8.50
N LEU A 204 2.66 -0.48 8.71
CA LEU A 204 3.74 -0.53 9.70
C LEU A 204 3.44 0.33 10.94
N GLY A 205 2.51 1.28 10.82
CA GLY A 205 2.07 2.14 11.91
C GLY A 205 1.02 3.16 11.47
N SER A 206 0.29 3.72 12.42
CA SER A 206 -0.76 4.71 12.17
C SER A 206 -0.35 6.10 12.65
N HIS A 207 -0.65 7.13 11.85
CA HIS A 207 -0.39 8.53 12.17
C HIS A 207 -1.61 9.40 11.83
N PHE A 208 -2.66 9.37 12.67
CA PHE A 208 -3.85 10.21 12.55
C PHE A 208 -4.48 10.24 11.14
N ASP A 209 -4.13 11.21 10.29
CA ASP A 209 -4.60 11.37 8.89
C ASP A 209 -3.70 10.69 7.84
N LYS A 210 -2.60 10.06 8.28
CA LYS A 210 -1.65 9.32 7.46
C LYS A 210 -1.40 7.93 8.03
N VAL A 211 -0.84 7.06 7.20
CA VAL A 211 -0.44 5.69 7.56
C VAL A 211 1.01 5.52 7.17
N VAL A 212 1.81 4.98 8.08
CA VAL A 212 3.14 4.47 7.75
C VAL A 212 2.94 3.10 7.14
N VAL A 213 3.36 2.96 5.89
CA VAL A 213 3.21 1.71 5.15
C VAL A 213 4.56 1.26 4.62
N LYS A 214 4.70 -0.04 4.37
CA LYS A 214 5.78 -0.53 3.50
C LYS A 214 5.61 0.15 2.13
N PRO A 215 6.70 0.55 1.44
CA PRO A 215 6.59 1.20 0.14
C PRO A 215 5.71 0.36 -0.80
N PRO A 216 4.59 0.91 -1.29
CA PRO A 216 3.60 0.11 -2.00
C PRO A 216 4.14 -0.37 -3.34
N ILE A 217 3.89 -1.65 -3.65
CA ILE A 217 4.19 -2.26 -4.96
C ILE A 217 2.86 -2.55 -5.65
N VAL A 218 2.34 -1.55 -6.35
CA VAL A 218 1.07 -1.63 -7.08
C VAL A 218 1.35 -2.17 -8.48
N HIS A 219 0.76 -3.32 -8.80
CA HIS A 219 0.90 -3.97 -10.10
C HIS A 219 -0.41 -3.86 -10.87
N TRP A 220 -0.29 -3.62 -12.17
CA TRP A 220 -1.39 -3.65 -13.12
C TRP A 220 -0.91 -4.35 -14.40
N ASP A 221 -1.65 -5.34 -14.86
CA ASP A 221 -1.36 -6.15 -16.04
C ASP A 221 -2.42 -5.91 -17.13
N ALA A 222 -1.98 -5.49 -18.31
CA ALA A 222 -2.85 -5.20 -19.44
C ALA A 222 -3.70 -6.39 -19.92
N HIS A 223 -3.33 -7.62 -19.55
CA HIS A 223 -4.05 -8.84 -19.94
C HIS A 223 -5.15 -9.24 -18.95
N VAL A 224 -5.12 -8.70 -17.74
CA VAL A 224 -6.00 -9.11 -16.62
C VAL A 224 -6.83 -7.94 -16.10
N ASP A 225 -6.27 -6.74 -16.08
CA ASP A 225 -6.83 -5.59 -15.38
C ASP A 225 -7.46 -4.56 -16.34
N ASP A 226 -8.28 -3.67 -15.78
CA ASP A 226 -9.04 -2.66 -16.54
C ASP A 226 -8.38 -1.27 -16.43
N VAL A 227 -8.44 -0.49 -17.50
CA VAL A 227 -7.96 0.90 -17.52
C VAL A 227 -8.80 1.80 -16.59
N ASP A 228 -10.03 1.40 -16.24
CA ASP A 228 -10.88 2.08 -15.26
C ASP A 228 -10.27 2.11 -13.85
N ASP A 229 -9.26 1.28 -13.56
CA ASP A 229 -8.48 1.35 -12.31
C ASP A 229 -7.64 2.64 -12.18
N PHE A 230 -7.46 3.37 -13.28
CA PHE A 230 -6.83 4.70 -13.31
C PHE A 230 -7.83 5.86 -13.19
N SER A 231 -9.11 5.57 -12.92
CA SER A 231 -10.17 6.55 -12.69
C SER A 231 -10.58 6.65 -11.22
N PHE A 232 -11.12 7.81 -10.83
CA PHE A 232 -11.73 7.98 -9.50
C PHE A 232 -13.07 7.24 -9.47
N LYS A 233 -13.20 6.24 -8.59
CA LYS A 233 -14.43 5.44 -8.47
C LYS A 233 -15.28 5.99 -7.34
N LYS A 234 -16.52 6.39 -7.62
CA LYS A 234 -17.45 6.86 -6.59
C LYS A 234 -17.89 5.69 -5.71
N ILE A 235 -17.72 5.81 -4.39
CA ILE A 235 -18.18 4.83 -3.40
C ILE A 235 -19.51 5.30 -2.82
N GLU A 236 -19.56 6.54 -2.34
CA GLU A 236 -20.76 7.17 -1.77
C GLU A 236 -20.92 8.59 -2.33
N GLU A 237 -21.94 9.34 -1.86
CA GLU A 237 -22.31 10.64 -2.42
C GLU A 237 -21.10 11.57 -2.58
N LYS A 238 -20.24 11.67 -1.54
CA LYS A 238 -19.04 12.52 -1.52
C LYS A 238 -17.73 11.74 -1.29
N ILE A 239 -17.77 10.41 -1.36
CA ILE A 239 -16.60 9.55 -1.09
C ILE A 239 -16.18 8.84 -2.37
N TYR A 240 -14.90 8.93 -2.70
CA TYR A 240 -14.29 8.34 -3.89
C TYR A 240 -13.10 7.46 -3.52
N SER A 241 -12.95 6.31 -4.18
CA SER A 241 -11.68 5.57 -4.19
C SER A 241 -10.70 6.28 -5.12
N ALA A 242 -9.46 6.43 -4.66
CA ALA A 242 -8.37 6.91 -5.48
C ALA A 242 -8.04 5.90 -6.61
N PRO A 243 -7.56 6.37 -7.77
CA PRO A 243 -6.98 5.52 -8.82
C PRO A 243 -5.63 4.90 -8.38
N LEU A 244 -5.19 3.83 -9.06
CA LEU A 244 -4.00 3.07 -8.69
C LEU A 244 -2.72 3.90 -8.55
N PHE A 245 -2.53 4.91 -9.42
CA PHE A 245 -1.33 5.76 -9.34
C PHE A 245 -1.28 6.63 -8.07
N LEU A 246 -2.43 6.94 -7.45
CA LEU A 246 -2.45 7.60 -6.14
C LEU A 246 -2.26 6.58 -5.01
N LYS A 247 -2.76 5.35 -5.17
CA LYS A 247 -2.48 4.26 -4.22
C LYS A 247 -1.00 3.85 -4.23
N ALA A 248 -0.28 4.05 -5.32
CA ALA A 248 1.16 3.82 -5.41
C ALA A 248 2.02 4.92 -4.74
N SER A 249 1.43 5.81 -3.92
CA SER A 249 2.16 6.94 -3.34
C SER A 249 3.33 6.49 -2.44
N GLY A 250 4.49 7.11 -2.57
CA GLY A 250 5.75 6.74 -1.93
C GLY A 250 6.41 5.47 -2.51
N GLY A 251 5.73 4.72 -3.37
CA GLY A 251 6.19 3.41 -3.86
C GLY A 251 6.30 3.32 -5.37
N PHE A 252 6.03 2.13 -5.90
CA PHE A 252 6.17 1.77 -7.30
C PHE A 252 4.81 1.37 -7.90
N LEU A 253 4.47 1.99 -9.03
CA LEU A 253 3.40 1.57 -9.92
C LEU A 253 4.03 0.81 -11.10
N ILE A 254 3.86 -0.51 -11.11
CA ILE A 254 4.40 -1.40 -12.14
C ILE A 254 3.28 -1.74 -13.12
N LEU A 255 3.51 -1.42 -14.40
CA LEU A 255 2.57 -1.70 -15.47
C LEU A 255 3.17 -2.73 -16.43
N THR A 256 2.55 -3.90 -16.53
CA THR A 256 2.97 -4.97 -17.46
C THR A 256 2.25 -4.79 -18.81
N GLU A 257 3.04 -4.64 -19.87
CA GLU A 257 2.58 -4.42 -21.25
C GLU A 257 1.48 -3.37 -21.48
N PRO A 258 1.52 -2.20 -20.80
CA PRO A 258 0.40 -1.26 -20.82
C PRO A 258 0.08 -0.66 -22.19
N PRO A 259 -1.17 -0.21 -22.40
CA PRO A 259 -1.50 0.64 -23.53
C PRO A 259 -0.62 1.88 -23.56
N ARG A 260 -0.09 2.23 -24.73
CA ARG A 260 0.81 3.39 -24.90
C ARG A 260 0.15 4.71 -24.43
N GLU A 261 -1.15 4.87 -24.65
CA GLU A 261 -1.87 6.08 -24.25
C GLU A 261 -2.00 6.21 -22.72
N LEU A 262 -2.13 5.10 -22.00
CA LEU A 262 -2.10 5.09 -20.53
C LEU A 262 -0.74 5.58 -20.02
N VAL A 263 0.36 5.03 -20.54
CA VAL A 263 1.73 5.47 -20.20
C VAL A 263 1.92 6.96 -20.48
N ARG A 264 1.48 7.41 -21.66
CA ARG A 264 1.56 8.82 -22.06
C ARG A 264 0.77 9.73 -21.10
N MET A 265 -0.42 9.31 -20.68
CA MET A 265 -1.24 10.02 -19.71
C MET A 265 -0.50 10.13 -18.36
N LEU A 266 0.02 9.02 -17.84
CA LEU A 266 0.73 8.97 -16.55
C LEU A 266 1.98 9.85 -16.55
N LEU A 267 2.83 9.77 -17.59
CA LEU A 267 4.00 10.63 -17.74
C LEU A 267 3.60 12.13 -17.80
N LYS A 268 2.47 12.44 -18.45
CA LYS A 268 1.98 13.83 -18.55
C LYS A 268 1.52 14.37 -17.20
N ILE A 269 0.83 13.58 -16.39
CA ILE A 269 0.41 14.02 -15.05
C ILE A 269 1.62 14.10 -14.11
N LYS A 270 2.56 13.15 -14.17
CA LYS A 270 3.80 13.19 -13.40
C LYS A 270 4.64 14.42 -13.68
N ARG A 271 4.81 14.81 -14.95
CA ARG A 271 5.52 16.04 -15.33
C ARG A 271 4.90 17.30 -14.73
N ARG A 272 3.60 17.30 -14.40
CA ARG A 272 2.93 18.43 -13.75
C ARG A 272 3.12 18.43 -12.23
N GLY A 273 3.53 17.31 -11.63
CA GLY A 273 3.67 17.11 -10.19
C GLY A 273 2.35 17.01 -9.41
N GLU A 274 1.22 17.32 -10.05
CA GLU A 274 -0.11 17.25 -9.44
C GLU A 274 -1.16 16.82 -10.47
N ILE A 275 -2.20 16.15 -9.99
CA ILE A 275 -3.44 15.95 -10.74
C ILE A 275 -4.50 16.97 -10.32
N LYS A 276 -5.16 17.57 -11.30
CA LYS A 276 -6.32 18.44 -11.10
C LYS A 276 -7.56 17.64 -11.46
N VAL A 277 -8.42 17.41 -10.47
CA VAL A 277 -9.67 16.66 -10.65
C VAL A 277 -10.84 17.49 -10.13
N ARG A 278 -11.99 17.37 -10.79
CA ARG A 278 -13.26 17.93 -10.31
C ARG A 278 -14.18 16.78 -9.90
N LEU A 279 -14.48 16.69 -8.62
CA LEU A 279 -15.36 15.68 -8.04
C LEU A 279 -16.48 16.42 -7.30
N ASN A 280 -17.75 16.09 -7.55
CA ASN A 280 -18.91 16.81 -7.00
C ASN A 280 -18.79 18.34 -7.07
N ASN A 281 -18.40 18.89 -8.22
CA ASN A 281 -18.14 20.32 -8.45
C ASN A 281 -17.00 20.95 -7.63
N VAL A 282 -16.33 20.20 -6.76
CA VAL A 282 -15.15 20.64 -6.01
C VAL A 282 -13.89 20.40 -6.85
N LEU A 283 -13.10 21.45 -7.07
CA LEU A 283 -11.81 21.34 -7.74
C LEU A 283 -10.71 20.99 -6.72
N MET A 284 -10.12 19.81 -6.86
CA MET A 284 -9.04 19.30 -6.02
C MET A 284 -7.72 19.28 -6.80
N ARG A 285 -6.62 19.58 -6.10
CA ARG A 285 -5.25 19.44 -6.60
C ARG A 285 -4.54 18.47 -5.68
N ILE A 286 -4.06 17.36 -6.23
CA ILE A 286 -3.46 16.29 -5.45
C ILE A 286 -2.03 16.12 -5.94
N PRO A 287 -1.02 16.28 -5.07
CA PRO A 287 0.36 16.03 -5.45
C PRO A 287 0.55 14.56 -5.82
N LEU A 288 1.47 14.30 -6.76
CA LEU A 288 1.79 12.95 -7.21
C LEU A 288 3.20 12.59 -6.74
N ASP A 289 3.30 11.49 -6.02
CA ASP A 289 4.57 10.94 -5.54
C ASP A 289 4.57 9.42 -5.71
N PHE A 290 4.73 8.91 -6.92
CA PHE A 290 4.88 7.47 -7.18
C PHE A 290 5.94 7.26 -8.24
N THR A 291 6.67 6.15 -8.21
CA THR A 291 7.62 5.78 -9.26
C THR A 291 6.92 4.92 -10.31
N LEU A 292 6.88 5.36 -11.58
CA LEU A 292 6.29 4.59 -12.67
C LEU A 292 7.32 3.61 -13.23
N VAL A 293 6.97 2.32 -13.28
CA VAL A 293 7.79 1.27 -13.88
C VAL A 293 6.99 0.62 -14.99
N ILE A 294 7.47 0.71 -16.23
CA ILE A 294 6.89 -0.01 -17.36
C ILE A 294 7.67 -1.30 -17.56
N ASP A 295 7.00 -2.43 -17.42
CA ASP A 295 7.54 -3.76 -17.67
C ASP A 295 7.08 -4.25 -19.05
N THR A 296 8.01 -4.43 -19.99
CA THR A 296 7.68 -4.78 -21.36
C THR A 296 8.78 -5.57 -22.06
N LYS A 297 8.39 -6.44 -22.99
CA LYS A 297 9.27 -7.10 -23.97
C LYS A 297 9.37 -6.32 -25.27
N GLU A 298 8.46 -5.39 -25.51
CA GLU A 298 8.31 -4.66 -26.76
C GLU A 298 8.54 -3.15 -26.59
N PRO A 299 9.78 -2.70 -26.30
CA PRO A 299 10.08 -1.28 -26.07
C PRO A 299 9.71 -0.38 -27.25
N GLY A 300 9.65 -0.94 -28.47
CA GLY A 300 9.23 -0.23 -29.69
C GLY A 300 7.83 0.38 -29.59
N ARG A 301 6.90 -0.25 -28.85
CA ARG A 301 5.54 0.27 -28.62
C ARG A 301 5.53 1.63 -27.93
N TYR A 302 6.57 1.94 -27.16
CA TYR A 302 6.70 3.18 -26.39
C TYR A 302 7.66 4.18 -27.05
N SER A 303 7.97 4.00 -28.34
CA SER A 303 8.82 4.92 -29.10
C SER A 303 8.31 6.37 -28.99
N GLY A 304 9.25 7.29 -28.76
CA GLY A 304 8.98 8.71 -28.52
C GLY A 304 8.61 9.07 -27.08
N LEU A 305 8.31 8.10 -26.20
CA LEU A 305 8.16 8.34 -24.76
C LEU A 305 9.55 8.36 -24.10
N LYS A 306 9.76 9.34 -23.22
CA LYS A 306 11.05 9.57 -22.55
C LYS A 306 10.95 9.08 -21.11
N PHE A 307 11.84 8.15 -20.77
CA PHE A 307 12.05 7.66 -19.41
C PHE A 307 13.45 8.05 -18.96
N PRO A 308 13.63 8.59 -17.74
CA PRO A 308 14.94 8.88 -17.19
C PRO A 308 15.78 7.61 -17.00
N VAL A 309 15.15 6.48 -16.64
CA VAL A 309 15.83 5.20 -16.44
C VAL A 309 15.35 4.18 -17.46
N ARG A 310 16.30 3.46 -18.07
CA ARG A 310 16.05 2.32 -18.95
C ARG A 310 16.86 1.13 -18.48
N ILE A 311 16.19 0.06 -18.11
CA ILE A 311 16.81 -1.16 -17.60
C ILE A 311 16.61 -2.24 -18.65
N ASN A 312 17.69 -2.81 -19.15
CA ASN A 312 17.62 -3.93 -20.09
C ASN A 312 17.88 -5.25 -19.36
N LEU A 313 16.92 -6.17 -19.33
CA LEU A 313 17.07 -7.52 -18.79
C LEU A 313 17.08 -8.51 -19.96
N PRO A 314 18.27 -8.82 -20.52
CA PRO A 314 18.37 -9.72 -21.67
C PRO A 314 18.04 -11.17 -21.25
N PRO A 315 17.65 -12.03 -22.21
CA PRO A 315 17.47 -13.46 -21.96
C PRO A 315 18.67 -14.09 -21.25
N LEU A 316 18.43 -15.22 -20.58
CA LEU A 316 19.47 -15.97 -19.90
C LEU A 316 20.48 -16.50 -20.94
N ASP A 317 21.77 -16.32 -20.66
CA ASP A 317 22.82 -17.04 -21.40
C ASP A 317 22.79 -18.53 -21.02
N GLU A 318 23.42 -19.37 -21.84
CA GLU A 318 23.39 -20.82 -21.69
C GLU A 318 23.91 -21.28 -20.32
N GLU A 319 24.95 -20.64 -19.82
CA GLU A 319 25.55 -20.95 -18.52
C GLU A 319 24.59 -20.63 -17.37
N THR A 320 24.02 -19.42 -17.36
CA THR A 320 23.07 -19.00 -16.32
C THR A 320 21.82 -19.87 -16.35
N PHE A 321 21.29 -20.14 -17.55
CA PHE A 321 20.08 -20.95 -17.73
C PHE A 321 20.30 -22.41 -17.29
N SER A 322 21.42 -23.02 -17.68
CA SER A 322 21.81 -24.38 -17.24
C SER A 322 21.96 -24.47 -15.73
N LYS A 323 22.60 -23.48 -15.11
CA LYS A 323 22.79 -23.44 -13.66
C LYS A 323 21.46 -23.33 -12.92
N LEU A 324 20.62 -22.36 -13.28
CA LEU A 324 19.30 -22.17 -12.67
C LEU A 324 18.43 -23.42 -12.82
N LEU A 325 18.43 -24.03 -14.01
CA LEU A 325 17.66 -25.24 -14.25
C LEU A 325 18.19 -26.43 -13.44
N SER A 326 19.51 -26.59 -13.35
CA SER A 326 20.14 -27.63 -12.53
C SER A 326 19.75 -27.52 -11.06
N GLU A 327 19.78 -26.30 -10.52
CA GLU A 327 19.39 -26.01 -9.14
C GLU A 327 17.90 -26.32 -8.90
N ARG A 328 17.01 -25.94 -9.82
CA ARG A 328 15.56 -26.17 -9.69
C ARG A 328 15.14 -27.62 -9.87
N LEU A 329 15.83 -28.36 -10.74
CA LEU A 329 15.52 -29.77 -11.00
C LEU A 329 16.24 -30.73 -10.03
N GLY A 330 17.28 -30.27 -9.34
CA GLY A 330 18.12 -31.11 -8.47
C GLY A 330 19.00 -32.10 -9.23
N ILE A 331 19.32 -31.81 -10.49
CA ILE A 331 20.15 -32.64 -11.37
C ILE A 331 21.23 -31.80 -12.05
N THR A 332 22.25 -32.43 -12.63
CA THR A 332 23.24 -31.72 -13.44
C THR A 332 22.77 -31.65 -14.90
N VAL A 333 22.42 -30.45 -15.36
CA VAL A 333 22.03 -30.22 -16.76
C VAL A 333 23.27 -29.81 -17.56
N SER A 334 23.75 -30.69 -18.44
CA SER A 334 24.91 -30.41 -19.30
C SER A 334 24.58 -29.43 -20.43
N GLY A 335 25.59 -28.71 -20.93
CA GLY A 335 25.44 -27.78 -22.06
C GLY A 335 24.86 -28.40 -23.33
N ASP A 336 25.09 -29.70 -23.57
CA ASP A 336 24.50 -30.40 -24.72
C ASP A 336 22.99 -30.62 -24.59
N ALA A 337 22.46 -30.76 -23.38
CA ALA A 337 21.01 -30.80 -23.15
C ALA A 337 20.37 -29.42 -23.40
N MET A 338 21.14 -28.33 -23.26
CA MET A 338 20.66 -26.95 -23.47
C MET A 338 20.41 -26.62 -24.94
N LYS A 339 21.09 -27.29 -25.88
CA LYS A 339 20.92 -27.09 -27.33
C LYS A 339 19.52 -27.45 -27.82
N VAL A 340 18.77 -28.23 -27.04
CA VAL A 340 17.42 -28.67 -27.37
C VAL A 340 16.38 -27.59 -27.01
N PHE A 341 16.73 -26.65 -26.13
CA PHE A 341 15.83 -25.55 -25.74
C PHE A 341 16.07 -24.32 -26.65
N PRO A 342 15.03 -23.84 -27.35
CA PRO A 342 15.13 -22.61 -28.13
C PRO A 342 15.47 -21.40 -27.26
N GLU A 343 16.05 -20.37 -27.88
CA GLU A 343 16.46 -19.15 -27.17
C GLU A 343 15.29 -18.45 -26.47
N GLU A 344 14.08 -18.54 -27.03
CA GLU A 344 12.85 -17.95 -26.46
C GLU A 344 12.45 -18.54 -25.09
N PHE A 345 12.90 -19.76 -24.77
CA PHE A 345 12.66 -20.40 -23.47
C PHE A 345 13.78 -20.16 -22.46
N ARG A 346 14.85 -19.44 -22.84
CA ARG A 346 15.98 -19.13 -21.95
C ARG A 346 15.63 -17.93 -21.06
N THR A 347 14.59 -18.09 -20.26
CA THR A 347 13.96 -17.05 -19.45
C THR A 347 13.58 -17.61 -18.08
N PHE A 348 13.27 -16.75 -17.09
CA PHE A 348 12.81 -17.22 -15.77
C PHE A 348 11.48 -17.97 -15.88
N LEU A 349 10.52 -17.44 -16.64
CA LEU A 349 9.27 -18.13 -16.94
C LEU A 349 9.51 -19.48 -17.64
N GLY A 350 10.46 -19.54 -18.58
CA GLY A 350 10.87 -20.77 -19.23
C GLY A 350 11.39 -21.81 -18.24
N VAL A 351 12.26 -21.42 -17.30
CA VAL A 351 12.72 -22.31 -16.21
C VAL A 351 11.53 -22.83 -15.40
N GLU A 352 10.58 -21.98 -15.02
CA GLU A 352 9.40 -22.39 -14.24
C GLU A 352 8.49 -23.36 -14.99
N ILE A 353 8.26 -23.13 -16.29
CA ILE A 353 7.48 -24.03 -17.15
C ILE A 353 8.15 -25.40 -17.21
N ILE A 354 9.46 -25.43 -17.44
CA ILE A 354 10.27 -26.66 -17.53
C ILE A 354 10.26 -27.39 -16.19
N GLU A 355 10.45 -26.70 -15.08
CA GLU A 355 10.40 -27.26 -13.71
C GLU A 355 9.04 -27.91 -13.42
N ASN A 356 7.95 -27.21 -13.74
CA ASN A 356 6.60 -27.71 -13.53
C ASN A 356 6.29 -28.94 -14.39
N LEU A 357 6.76 -28.97 -15.64
CA LEU A 357 6.57 -30.11 -16.52
C LEU A 357 7.42 -31.30 -16.07
N TRP A 358 8.67 -31.06 -15.70
CA TRP A 358 9.57 -32.07 -15.14
C TRP A 358 8.93 -32.79 -13.95
N LYS A 359 8.47 -32.03 -12.94
CA LYS A 359 7.81 -32.58 -11.74
C LYS A 359 6.61 -33.49 -12.10
N LYS A 360 5.82 -33.09 -13.10
CA LYS A 360 4.67 -33.89 -13.57
C LYS A 360 5.09 -35.18 -14.27
N LEU A 361 6.18 -35.19 -15.02
CA LEU A 361 6.64 -36.37 -15.75
C LEU A 361 7.42 -37.36 -14.87
N VAL A 362 8.21 -36.88 -13.91
CA VAL A 362 8.86 -37.73 -12.88
C VAL A 362 7.81 -38.58 -12.15
N GLY A 363 6.63 -37.99 -11.85
CA GLY A 363 5.53 -38.70 -11.20
C GLY A 363 4.85 -39.78 -12.06
N ARG A 364 5.11 -39.85 -13.37
CA ARG A 364 4.43 -40.75 -14.33
C ARG A 364 5.26 -41.96 -14.76
N GLY A 365 6.54 -42.04 -14.41
CA GLY A 365 7.39 -43.18 -14.74
C GLY A 365 8.86 -42.98 -14.40
N ARG A 366 9.64 -44.07 -14.38
CA ARG A 366 11.10 -44.02 -14.23
C ARG A 366 11.76 -43.93 -15.60
N LYS A 367 12.08 -42.70 -16.04
CA LYS A 367 13.01 -42.44 -17.14
C LYS A 367 14.33 -41.93 -16.58
N ALA A 368 15.41 -42.07 -17.34
CA ALA A 368 16.68 -41.43 -16.99
C ALA A 368 16.57 -39.90 -17.16
N ASP A 369 17.27 -39.13 -16.33
CA ASP A 369 17.13 -37.67 -16.27
C ASP A 369 17.31 -36.98 -17.64
N LEU A 370 18.27 -37.46 -18.44
CA LEU A 370 18.53 -36.92 -19.77
C LEU A 370 17.39 -37.21 -20.77
N GLU A 371 16.77 -38.39 -20.69
CA GLU A 371 15.64 -38.73 -21.56
C GLU A 371 14.41 -37.91 -21.18
N LEU A 372 14.22 -37.69 -19.87
CA LEU A 372 13.15 -36.87 -19.36
C LEU A 372 13.32 -35.41 -19.75
N LEU A 373 14.55 -34.87 -19.73
CA LEU A 373 14.85 -33.50 -20.17
C LEU A 373 14.55 -33.32 -21.65
N LYS A 374 14.90 -34.32 -22.49
CA LYS A 374 14.58 -34.31 -23.92
C LYS A 374 13.07 -34.36 -24.17
N GLU A 375 12.34 -35.16 -23.40
CA GLU A 375 10.88 -35.20 -23.48
C GLU A 375 10.25 -33.87 -23.06
N VAL A 376 10.74 -33.26 -21.98
CA VAL A 376 10.32 -31.92 -21.54
C VAL A 376 10.58 -30.90 -22.66
N ALA A 377 11.78 -30.88 -23.23
CA ALA A 377 12.11 -29.99 -24.33
C ALA A 377 11.17 -30.20 -25.52
N ASN A 378 10.97 -31.44 -25.97
CA ASN A 378 10.07 -31.76 -27.07
C ASN A 378 8.62 -31.32 -26.81
N ILE A 379 8.12 -31.47 -25.59
CA ILE A 379 6.75 -31.04 -25.25
C ILE A 379 6.64 -29.51 -25.30
N VAL A 380 7.62 -28.81 -24.73
CA VAL A 380 7.62 -27.35 -24.63
C VAL A 380 7.82 -26.69 -25.99
N THR A 381 8.60 -27.31 -26.88
CA THR A 381 8.81 -26.83 -28.27
C THR A 381 7.75 -27.30 -29.26
N GLY A 382 6.81 -28.16 -28.85
CA GLY A 382 5.81 -28.75 -29.75
C GLY A 382 6.36 -29.80 -30.72
N GLY A 383 7.54 -30.35 -30.44
CA GLY A 383 8.15 -31.46 -31.18
C GLY A 383 8.85 -31.07 -32.49
N VAL A 384 9.28 -29.82 -32.61
CA VAL A 384 10.03 -29.30 -33.76
C VAL A 384 11.52 -29.65 -33.69
#